data_AF-A0A1I4X8T6-F1
#
_entry.id   AF-A0A1I4X8T6-F1
#
_cell.length_a   1.000
_cell.length_b   1.000
_cell.length_c   1.000
_cell.angle_alpha   90.00
_cell.angle_beta   90.00
_cell.angle_gamma   90.00
#
_symmetry.space_group_name_H-M   'P 1'
#
loop_
_entity.id
_entity.type
_entity.pdbx_description
1 polymer ?
#
loop_
_entity_poly.entity_id
_entity_poly.type
_entity_poly.pdbx_seq_one_letter_code
_entity_poly.pdbx_strand_id
1 'polypeptide(L)'
;MKLFLTQQIDSIKVDASNWPLYVIIGLSILLCISLFFIIILISRNKKMESEKKNEKRNNLPSRQAIDPEGRKELEIKELKNKIKDLEESNKHLTKIIEDKKEIDKEIVEAKEIIEDEIAPTIILLDVESSTDLPKEKEIFYVNKVSKEGRFYLSSLTQSCSENSLYKITLIDDNNATFEFINQTKSIKYSLDIPHDILFPVCEQIEAFNQEAKAIITQTVGKLIKENDYWKVIEKAKIKYD
;
A
#
# COMPACT_ATOMS: atom_id res chain seq x y z
N MET A 1 -53.48 -20.38 14.32
CA MET A 1 -52.56 -19.37 13.74
C MET A 1 -51.62 -20.05 12.72
N LYS A 2 -52.17 -20.60 11.63
CA LYS A 2 -51.40 -21.39 10.63
C LYS A 2 -52.03 -21.36 9.23
N LEU A 3 -52.69 -20.25 8.89
CA LEU A 3 -53.51 -20.13 7.66
C LEU A 3 -53.20 -18.88 6.83
N PHE A 4 -52.12 -18.14 7.12
CA PHE A 4 -51.84 -16.85 6.47
C PHE A 4 -50.57 -16.81 5.61
N LEU A 5 -49.87 -17.93 5.39
CA LEU A 5 -48.59 -17.95 4.67
C LEU A 5 -48.60 -18.70 3.33
N THR A 6 -49.75 -19.15 2.83
CA THR A 6 -49.83 -19.92 1.57
C THR A 6 -50.37 -19.13 0.38
N GLN A 7 -50.65 -17.83 0.52
CA GLN A 7 -51.35 -17.05 -0.52
C GLN A 7 -50.46 -16.02 -1.25
N GLN A 8 -49.17 -16.29 -1.39
CA GLN A 8 -48.27 -15.36 -2.11
C GLN A 8 -47.27 -16.05 -3.05
N ILE A 9 -47.58 -17.24 -3.57
CA ILE A 9 -46.71 -17.94 -4.55
C ILE A 9 -47.34 -18.02 -5.96
N ASP A 10 -48.64 -17.75 -6.09
CA ASP A 10 -49.34 -17.90 -7.38
C ASP A 10 -49.51 -16.58 -8.14
N SER A 11 -48.42 -16.00 -8.67
CA SER A 11 -48.57 -15.05 -9.79
C SER A 11 -47.30 -14.78 -10.60
N ILE A 12 -46.46 -15.79 -10.88
CA ILE A 12 -45.54 -15.70 -12.02
C ILE A 12 -46.17 -16.49 -13.17
N LYS A 13 -47.17 -15.88 -13.82
CA LYS A 13 -47.62 -16.34 -15.14
C LYS A 13 -46.49 -16.04 -16.11
N VAL A 14 -45.66 -17.05 -16.38
CA VAL A 14 -44.68 -17.00 -17.45
C VAL A 14 -45.46 -16.93 -18.76
N ASP A 15 -45.51 -15.74 -19.36
CA ASP A 15 -46.15 -15.56 -20.65
C ASP A 15 -45.51 -16.49 -21.68
N ALA A 16 -46.32 -17.40 -22.21
CA ALA A 16 -45.91 -18.42 -23.18
C ALA A 16 -45.37 -17.83 -24.49
N SER A 17 -45.38 -16.50 -24.67
CA SER A 17 -44.81 -15.81 -25.82
C SER A 17 -43.29 -15.63 -25.74
N ASN A 18 -42.69 -15.70 -24.54
CA ASN A 18 -41.27 -15.37 -24.33
C ASN A 18 -40.35 -16.59 -24.21
N TRP A 19 -40.89 -17.81 -24.37
CA TRP A 19 -40.11 -19.05 -24.34
C TRP A 19 -38.89 -19.08 -25.29
N PRO A 20 -38.92 -18.52 -26.53
CA PRO A 20 -37.72 -18.55 -27.38
C PRO A 20 -36.60 -17.65 -26.84
N LEU A 21 -36.94 -16.58 -26.13
CA LEU A 21 -35.96 -15.67 -25.53
C LEU A 21 -35.21 -16.34 -24.38
N TYR A 22 -35.91 -17.14 -23.57
CA TYR A 22 -35.27 -17.96 -22.53
C TYR A 22 -34.36 -19.05 -23.11
N VAL A 23 -34.71 -19.64 -24.25
CA VAL A 23 -33.85 -20.60 -24.96
C VAL A 23 -32.57 -19.92 -25.46
N ILE A 24 -32.67 -18.72 -26.03
CA ILE A 24 -31.50 -17.94 -26.47
C ILE A 24 -30.60 -17.56 -25.29
N ILE A 25 -31.18 -17.10 -24.18
CA ILE A 25 -30.41 -16.79 -22.97
C ILE A 25 -29.73 -18.03 -22.42
N GLY A 26 -30.43 -19.17 -22.37
CA GLY A 26 -29.87 -20.45 -21.93
C GLY A 26 -28.67 -20.88 -22.76
N LEU A 27 -28.78 -20.79 -24.09
CA LEU A 27 -27.67 -21.11 -25.01
C LEU A 27 -26.49 -20.14 -24.86
N SER A 28 -26.75 -18.86 -24.65
CA SER A 28 -25.71 -17.85 -24.39
C SER A 28 -24.92 -18.15 -23.11
N ILE A 29 -25.63 -18.50 -22.02
CA ILE A 29 -24.99 -18.89 -20.76
C ILE A 29 -24.13 -20.14 -20.94
N LEU A 30 -24.62 -21.14 -21.68
CA LEU A 30 -23.90 -22.38 -21.97
C LEU A 30 -22.61 -22.12 -22.77
N LEU A 31 -22.65 -21.16 -23.71
CA LEU A 31 -21.49 -20.73 -24.49
C LEU A 31 -20.47 -19.97 -23.62
N CYS A 32 -20.93 -19.10 -22.71
CA CYS A 32 -20.04 -18.43 -21.76
C CYS A 32 -19.34 -19.42 -20.83
N ILE A 33 -20.06 -20.44 -20.34
CA ILE A 33 -19.48 -21.49 -19.49
C ILE A 33 -18.42 -22.28 -20.27
N SER A 34 -18.69 -22.66 -21.53
CA SER A 34 -17.72 -23.40 -22.34
C SER A 34 -16.45 -22.59 -22.63
N LEU A 35 -16.58 -21.29 -22.94
CA LEU A 35 -15.43 -20.39 -23.11
C LEU A 35 -14.62 -20.24 -21.80
N PHE A 36 -15.30 -20.14 -20.67
CA PHE A 36 -14.65 -20.08 -19.36
C PHE A 36 -13.79 -21.34 -19.08
N PHE A 37 -14.31 -22.54 -19.40
CA PHE A 37 -13.54 -23.78 -19.29
C PHE A 37 -12.33 -23.80 -20.24
N ILE A 38 -12.47 -23.31 -21.47
CA ILE A 38 -11.34 -23.22 -22.42
C ILE A 38 -10.26 -22.29 -21.87
N ILE A 39 -10.63 -21.13 -21.31
CA ILE A 39 -9.68 -20.19 -20.69
C ILE A 39 -8.97 -20.86 -19.51
N ILE A 40 -9.69 -21.59 -18.66
CA ILE A 40 -9.08 -22.35 -17.54
C ILE A 40 -8.08 -23.38 -18.08
N LEU A 41 -8.43 -24.15 -19.10
CA LEU A 41 -7.52 -25.15 -19.67
C LEU A 41 -6.25 -24.52 -20.27
N ILE A 42 -6.38 -23.40 -20.98
CA ILE A 42 -5.22 -22.64 -21.50
C ILE A 42 -4.37 -22.08 -20.35
N SER A 43 -5.00 -21.55 -19.30
CA SER A 43 -4.29 -21.00 -18.13
C SER A 43 -3.50 -22.07 -17.38
N ARG A 44 -4.02 -23.30 -17.28
CA ARG A 44 -3.32 -24.42 -16.65
C ARG A 44 -2.12 -24.89 -17.48
N ASN A 45 -2.22 -24.87 -18.81
CA ASN A 45 -1.10 -25.25 -19.67
C ASN A 45 0.06 -24.24 -19.58
N LYS A 46 -0.23 -22.94 -19.49
CA LYS A 46 0.82 -21.90 -19.28
C LYS A 46 1.56 -22.08 -17.96
N LYS A 47 0.89 -22.53 -16.90
CA LYS A 47 1.52 -22.81 -15.60
C LYS A 47 2.52 -23.97 -15.67
N MET A 48 2.21 -25.01 -16.47
CA MET A 48 3.11 -26.15 -16.69
C MET A 48 4.36 -25.76 -17.51
N GLU A 49 4.24 -24.81 -18.45
CA GLU A 49 5.39 -24.28 -19.17
C GLU A 49 6.31 -23.43 -18.26
N SER A 50 5.76 -22.63 -17.35
CA SER A 50 6.58 -21.87 -16.41
C SER A 50 7.30 -22.77 -15.38
N GLU A 51 6.65 -23.85 -14.96
CA GLU A 51 7.28 -24.85 -14.06
C GLU A 51 8.37 -25.65 -14.80
N LYS A 52 8.14 -26.10 -16.05
CA LYS A 52 9.20 -26.75 -16.85
C LYS A 52 10.38 -25.83 -17.18
N LYS A 53 10.14 -24.52 -17.35
CA LYS A 53 11.21 -23.53 -17.59
C LYS A 53 12.01 -23.24 -16.33
N ASN A 54 11.40 -23.34 -15.15
CA ASN A 54 12.08 -23.25 -13.86
C ASN A 54 12.81 -24.55 -13.49
N GLU A 55 12.27 -25.71 -13.86
CA GLU A 55 12.94 -27.01 -13.67
C GLU A 55 14.13 -27.21 -14.61
N LYS A 56 14.06 -26.74 -15.87
CA LYS A 56 15.23 -26.65 -16.76
C LYS A 56 16.29 -25.64 -16.29
N ARG A 57 15.94 -24.69 -15.42
CA ARG A 57 16.89 -23.76 -14.78
C ARG A 57 17.58 -24.38 -13.57
N ASN A 58 16.94 -25.34 -12.90
CA ASN A 58 17.47 -25.99 -11.71
C ASN A 58 18.12 -27.36 -11.99
N ASN A 59 17.85 -27.95 -13.15
CA ASN A 59 18.51 -29.17 -13.64
C ASN A 59 19.48 -28.81 -14.77
N LEU A 60 20.52 -28.04 -14.46
CA LEU A 60 21.74 -28.04 -15.26
C LEU A 60 22.46 -29.35 -14.96
N PRO A 61 22.74 -30.22 -15.95
CA PRO A 61 23.56 -31.41 -15.71
C PRO A 61 24.92 -30.95 -15.19
N SER A 62 25.22 -31.34 -13.95
CA SER A 62 26.57 -31.28 -13.41
C SER A 62 27.51 -32.04 -14.35
N ARG A 63 28.64 -31.39 -14.67
CA ARG A 63 29.78 -31.87 -15.46
C ARG A 63 29.60 -31.94 -16.99
N GLN A 64 29.86 -30.82 -17.64
CA GLN A 64 30.89 -30.78 -18.68
C GLN A 64 31.68 -29.46 -18.55
N ALA A 65 33.00 -29.56 -18.69
CA ALA A 65 33.94 -28.46 -18.51
C ALA A 65 33.67 -27.34 -19.51
N ILE A 66 32.95 -26.30 -19.07
CA ILE A 66 32.89 -25.03 -19.80
C ILE A 66 34.20 -24.32 -19.52
N ASP A 67 34.94 -24.05 -20.60
CA ASP A 67 36.15 -23.23 -20.63
C ASP A 67 35.97 -21.96 -19.77
N PRO A 68 36.91 -21.61 -18.86
CA PRO A 68 36.86 -20.37 -18.09
C PRO A 68 36.65 -19.12 -18.95
N GLU A 69 37.03 -19.13 -20.23
CA GLU A 69 36.78 -18.05 -21.19
C GLU A 69 35.27 -17.81 -21.43
N GLY A 70 34.51 -18.88 -21.69
CA GLY A 70 33.07 -18.79 -22.00
C GLY A 70 32.20 -18.37 -20.82
N ARG A 71 32.66 -18.66 -19.58
CA ARG A 71 31.96 -18.20 -18.36
C ARG A 71 32.12 -16.68 -18.18
N LYS A 72 33.32 -16.14 -18.46
CA LYS A 72 33.57 -14.69 -18.46
C LYS A 72 32.79 -13.97 -19.54
N GLU A 73 32.64 -14.57 -20.72
CA GLU A 73 31.90 -13.97 -21.83
C GLU A 73 30.39 -13.83 -21.51
N LEU A 74 29.81 -14.82 -20.82
CA LEU A 74 28.43 -14.75 -20.32
C LEU A 74 28.25 -13.67 -19.25
N GLU A 75 29.17 -13.58 -18.29
CA GLU A 75 29.16 -12.53 -17.26
C GLU A 75 29.30 -11.13 -17.89
N ILE A 76 30.21 -10.96 -18.86
CA ILE A 76 30.38 -9.69 -19.58
C ILE A 76 29.10 -9.31 -20.33
N LYS A 77 28.44 -10.29 -20.96
CA LYS A 77 27.18 -10.05 -21.68
C LYS A 77 26.04 -9.66 -20.73
N GLU A 78 25.94 -10.31 -19.58
CA GLU A 78 24.94 -9.99 -18.55
C GLU A 78 25.18 -8.61 -17.94
N LEU A 79 26.44 -8.30 -17.59
CA LEU A 79 26.83 -6.99 -17.08
C LEU A 79 26.58 -5.88 -18.11
N LYS A 80 26.87 -6.13 -19.39
CA LYS A 80 26.63 -5.16 -20.47
C LYS A 80 25.15 -4.85 -20.66
N ASN A 81 24.28 -5.86 -20.58
CA ASN A 81 22.84 -5.65 -20.61
C ASN A 81 22.37 -4.85 -19.40
N LYS A 82 22.87 -5.18 -18.19
CA LYS A 82 22.51 -4.47 -16.96
C LYS A 82 22.95 -3.00 -16.99
N ILE A 83 24.14 -2.70 -17.52
CA ILE A 83 24.61 -1.32 -17.70
C ILE A 83 23.69 -0.58 -18.65
N LYS A 84 23.31 -1.19 -19.78
CA LYS A 84 22.39 -0.57 -20.74
C LYS A 84 21.02 -0.27 -20.13
N ASP A 85 20.46 -1.19 -19.36
CA ASP A 85 19.17 -1.01 -18.67
C ASP A 85 19.25 0.10 -17.61
N LEU A 86 20.37 0.18 -16.88
CA LEU A 86 20.63 1.24 -15.90
C LEU A 86 20.83 2.61 -16.56
N GLU A 87 21.51 2.68 -17.70
CA GLU A 87 21.67 3.91 -18.49
C GLU A 87 20.33 4.43 -19.00
N GLU A 88 19.47 3.53 -19.50
CA GLU A 88 18.13 3.89 -19.98
C GLU A 88 17.23 4.37 -18.83
N SER A 89 17.30 3.69 -17.68
CA SER A 89 16.59 4.12 -16.46
C SER A 89 17.07 5.48 -15.96
N ASN A 90 18.38 5.73 -15.95
CA ASN A 90 18.94 7.03 -15.56
C ASN A 90 18.52 8.14 -16.54
N LYS A 91 18.54 7.88 -17.85
CA LYS A 91 18.07 8.82 -18.86
C LYS A 91 16.59 9.19 -18.67
N HIS A 92 15.76 8.21 -18.33
CA HIS A 92 14.35 8.45 -18.04
C HIS A 92 14.17 9.29 -16.76
N LEU A 93 14.93 9.00 -15.70
CA LEU A 93 14.91 9.78 -14.46
C LEU A 93 15.37 11.22 -14.66
N THR A 94 16.42 11.46 -15.46
CA THR A 94 16.87 12.83 -15.77
C THR A 94 15.79 13.62 -16.50
N LYS A 95 15.02 12.97 -17.38
CA LYS A 95 13.90 13.63 -18.07
C LYS A 95 12.79 14.03 -17.11
N ILE A 96 12.39 13.14 -16.19
CA ILE A 96 11.38 13.45 -15.16
C ILE A 96 11.82 14.63 -14.28
N ILE A 97 13.11 14.72 -13.94
CA ILE A 97 13.64 15.84 -13.15
C ILE A 97 13.57 17.16 -13.93
N GLU A 98 13.85 17.14 -15.22
CA GLU A 98 13.75 18.31 -16.10
C GLU A 98 12.29 18.79 -16.18
N ASP A 99 11.36 17.86 -16.46
CA ASP A 99 9.92 18.15 -16.54
C ASP A 99 9.38 18.73 -15.22
N LYS A 100 9.87 18.22 -14.07
CA LYS A 100 9.48 18.73 -12.74
C LYS A 100 9.99 20.16 -12.49
N LYS A 101 11.21 20.49 -12.93
CA LYS A 101 11.77 21.84 -12.79
C LYS A 101 11.01 22.88 -13.60
N GLU A 102 10.44 22.47 -14.75
CA GLU A 102 9.61 23.34 -15.58
C GLU A 102 8.29 23.65 -14.87
N ILE A 103 7.65 22.65 -14.27
CA ILE A 103 6.43 22.82 -13.46
C ILE A 103 6.68 23.70 -12.23
N ASP A 104 7.81 23.52 -11.54
CA ASP A 104 8.16 24.33 -10.36
C ASP A 104 8.36 25.81 -10.73
N LYS A 105 8.81 26.14 -11.96
CA LYS A 105 8.90 27.53 -12.44
C LYS A 105 7.54 28.15 -12.69
N GLU A 106 6.61 27.41 -13.29
CA GLU A 106 5.23 27.89 -13.52
C GLU A 106 4.49 28.17 -12.20
N ILE A 107 4.77 27.39 -11.15
CA ILE A 107 4.18 27.59 -9.81
C ILE A 107 4.73 28.85 -9.12
N VAL A 108 6.01 29.19 -9.33
CA VAL A 108 6.61 30.41 -8.75
C VAL A 108 6.04 31.66 -9.41
N GLU A 109 5.87 31.67 -10.74
CA GLU A 109 5.26 32.79 -11.47
C GLU A 109 3.78 32.99 -11.11
N ALA A 110 3.03 31.91 -10.84
CA ALA A 110 1.64 32.01 -10.41
C ALA A 110 1.47 32.55 -8.97
N LYS A 111 2.50 32.45 -8.13
CA LYS A 111 2.45 32.87 -6.72
C LYS A 111 2.74 34.37 -6.53
N GLU A 112 3.49 34.97 -7.46
CA GLU A 112 3.86 36.39 -7.42
C GLU A 112 2.69 37.35 -7.73
N ILE A 113 1.55 36.83 -8.22
CA ILE A 113 0.35 37.62 -8.54
C ILE A 113 -0.60 37.82 -7.33
N ILE A 114 -0.38 37.10 -6.22
CA ILE A 114 -1.32 37.07 -5.08
C ILE A 114 -0.84 37.92 -3.88
N GLU A 115 0.43 38.35 -3.83
CA GLU A 115 1.01 39.02 -2.64
C GLU A 115 0.80 40.54 -2.54
N ASP A 116 0.14 41.22 -3.50
CA ASP A 116 -0.01 42.69 -3.49
C ASP A 116 -1.30 43.24 -2.85
N GLU A 117 -2.22 42.41 -2.36
CA GLU A 117 -3.37 42.88 -1.59
C GLU A 117 -3.61 41.99 -0.37
N ILE A 118 -3.00 42.30 0.77
CA ILE A 118 -3.60 42.35 2.12
C ILE A 118 -2.50 42.88 3.06
N ALA A 119 -2.56 44.17 3.38
CA ALA A 119 -1.85 44.72 4.52
C ALA A 119 -2.69 44.47 5.79
N PRO A 120 -2.18 43.77 6.83
CA PRO A 120 -2.86 43.74 8.11
C PRO A 120 -2.38 44.92 8.96
N THR A 121 -3.30 45.83 9.28
CA THR A 121 -3.13 46.88 10.30
C THR A 121 -2.77 46.24 11.65
N ILE A 122 -1.54 46.44 12.09
CA ILE A 122 -1.04 46.04 13.41
C ILE A 122 -1.59 47.04 14.44
N ILE A 123 -2.49 46.59 15.32
CA ILE A 123 -2.81 47.26 16.57
C ILE A 123 -1.94 46.61 17.66
N LEU A 124 -0.90 47.33 18.06
CA LEU A 124 -0.08 47.03 19.24
C LEU A 124 -0.91 47.29 20.49
N LEU A 125 -1.33 46.21 21.16
CA LEU A 125 -1.68 46.25 22.58
C LEU A 125 -0.73 45.34 23.34
N ASP A 126 0.10 46.01 24.11
CA ASP A 126 1.06 45.50 25.07
C ASP A 126 0.28 44.84 26.23
N VAL A 127 0.32 43.51 26.29
CA VAL A 127 -0.09 42.73 27.47
C VAL A 127 0.93 41.62 27.65
N GLU A 128 1.87 41.86 28.57
CA GLU A 128 2.61 40.81 29.25
C GLU A 128 1.62 39.83 29.89
N SER A 129 1.35 38.72 29.21
CA SER A 129 0.70 37.55 29.80
C SER A 129 1.33 36.30 29.19
N SER A 130 2.32 35.79 29.91
CA SER A 130 2.82 34.43 29.79
C SER A 130 1.66 33.44 30.01
N THR A 131 1.04 33.01 28.93
CA THR A 131 0.23 31.81 28.89
C THR A 131 0.69 30.96 27.73
N ASP A 132 1.51 29.96 28.04
CA ASP A 132 1.75 28.78 27.20
C ASP A 132 0.40 28.12 26.93
N LEU A 133 -0.30 28.58 25.90
CA LEU A 133 -1.39 27.84 25.30
C LEU A 133 -0.79 26.55 24.72
N PRO A 134 -1.30 25.36 25.06
CA PRO A 134 -0.83 24.11 24.48
C PRO A 134 -1.00 24.19 22.96
N LYS A 135 0.12 24.25 22.23
CA LYS A 135 0.12 24.15 20.77
C LYS A 135 -0.60 22.84 20.43
N GLU A 136 -1.72 22.94 19.73
CA GLU A 136 -2.54 21.79 19.38
C GLU A 136 -1.66 20.79 18.61
N LYS A 137 -1.55 19.55 19.12
CA LYS A 137 -0.63 18.57 18.55
C LYS A 137 -1.19 18.12 17.20
N GLU A 138 -0.42 18.30 16.14
CA GLU A 138 -0.80 17.84 14.81
C GLU A 138 -0.73 16.30 14.73
N ILE A 139 -1.79 15.69 14.18
CA ILE A 139 -1.98 14.23 14.14
C ILE A 139 -2.15 13.78 12.69
N PHE A 140 -1.47 12.70 12.35
CA PHE A 140 -1.57 12.03 11.07
C PHE A 140 -1.84 10.54 11.24
N TYR A 141 -2.32 9.92 10.17
CA TYR A 141 -2.62 8.51 10.08
C TYR A 141 -1.91 7.91 8.87
N VAL A 142 -1.50 6.65 8.99
CA VAL A 142 -0.85 5.91 7.89
C VAL A 142 -1.41 4.51 7.81
N ASN A 143 -1.52 4.01 6.58
CA ASN A 143 -2.00 2.66 6.28
C ASN A 143 -0.87 1.70 5.85
N LYS A 144 0.37 2.19 5.79
CA LYS A 144 1.51 1.43 5.29
C LYS A 144 2.80 1.85 5.99
N VAL A 145 3.68 0.88 6.17
CA VAL A 145 5.05 1.06 6.63
C VAL A 145 6.01 0.35 5.69
N SER A 146 7.24 0.86 5.56
CA SER A 146 8.29 0.19 4.80
C SER A 146 8.90 -0.97 5.61
N LYS A 147 9.57 -1.91 4.93
CA LYS A 147 10.27 -3.03 5.59
C LYS A 147 11.42 -2.54 6.48
N GLU A 148 11.96 -1.37 6.17
CA GLU A 148 13.00 -0.67 6.92
C GLU A 148 12.44 0.16 8.08
N GLY A 149 11.13 0.09 8.35
CA GLY A 149 10.49 0.82 9.43
C GLY A 149 10.36 2.32 9.16
N ARG A 150 10.03 2.70 7.92
CA ARG A 150 9.83 4.10 7.51
C ARG A 150 8.37 4.38 7.17
N PHE A 151 7.91 5.57 7.53
CA PHE A 151 6.60 6.10 7.16
C PHE A 151 6.78 7.26 6.18
N TYR A 152 6.35 7.09 4.93
CA TYR A 152 6.53 8.11 3.90
C TYR A 152 5.56 9.27 4.10
N LEU A 153 6.03 10.51 3.92
CA LEU A 153 5.19 11.71 4.07
C LEU A 153 3.99 11.70 3.11
N SER A 154 4.18 11.16 1.91
CA SER A 154 3.12 10.99 0.90
C SER A 154 2.01 10.02 1.29
N SER A 155 2.21 9.20 2.34
CA SER A 155 1.21 8.26 2.86
C SER A 155 0.45 8.77 4.08
N LEU A 156 0.78 9.97 4.57
CA LEU A 156 0.13 10.58 5.72
C LEU A 156 -1.25 11.12 5.33
N THR A 157 -2.25 10.83 6.15
CA THR A 157 -3.60 11.41 6.05
C THR A 157 -3.99 12.09 7.36
N GLN A 158 -4.76 13.17 7.30
CA GLN A 158 -5.27 13.84 8.52
C GLN A 158 -6.49 13.14 9.12
N SER A 159 -7.18 12.30 8.33
CA SER A 159 -8.34 11.53 8.78
C SER A 159 -7.98 10.08 9.09
N CYS A 160 -8.54 9.57 10.19
CA CYS A 160 -8.48 8.15 10.52
C CYS A 160 -9.51 7.40 9.68
N SER A 161 -9.04 6.59 8.74
CA SER A 161 -9.86 5.61 8.01
C SER A 161 -9.83 4.23 8.70
N GLU A 162 -10.74 3.33 8.33
CA GLU A 162 -10.76 1.94 8.82
C GLU A 162 -9.53 1.11 8.42
N ASN A 163 -8.75 1.58 7.43
CA ASN A 163 -7.53 0.93 6.97
C ASN A 163 -6.28 1.57 7.57
N SER A 164 -6.43 2.53 8.48
CA SER A 164 -5.30 3.18 9.14
C SER A 164 -4.70 2.21 10.15
N LEU A 165 -3.39 2.04 10.09
CA LEU A 165 -2.65 1.12 10.95
C LEU A 165 -1.97 1.84 12.10
N TYR A 166 -1.43 3.03 11.85
CA TYR A 166 -0.73 3.81 12.84
C TYR A 166 -1.24 5.24 12.89
N LYS A 167 -1.20 5.80 14.10
CA LYS A 167 -1.40 7.21 14.37
C LYS A 167 -0.05 7.82 14.73
N ILE A 168 0.29 8.91 14.06
CA ILE A 168 1.51 9.68 14.27
C ILE A 168 1.11 11.01 14.90
N THR A 169 1.76 11.37 16.00
CA THR A 169 1.54 12.65 16.71
C THR A 169 2.83 13.44 16.68
N LEU A 170 2.80 14.62 16.04
CA LEU A 170 3.96 15.52 16.01
C LEU A 170 4.24 16.07 17.39
N ILE A 171 5.53 16.09 17.74
CA ILE A 171 6.04 16.79 18.92
C ILE A 171 6.59 18.14 18.48
N ASP A 172 7.38 18.14 17.43
CA ASP A 172 7.95 19.32 16.77
C ASP A 172 8.18 19.02 15.27
N ASP A 173 8.87 19.91 14.55
CA ASP A 173 9.08 19.80 13.10
C ASP A 173 9.93 18.57 12.68
N ASN A 174 10.72 18.03 13.60
CA ASN A 174 11.68 16.95 13.35
C ASN A 174 11.41 15.69 14.17
N ASN A 175 10.59 15.75 15.22
CA ASN A 175 10.30 14.65 16.12
C ASN A 175 8.80 14.36 16.17
N ALA A 176 8.47 13.07 16.16
CA ALA A 176 7.10 12.61 16.32
C ALA A 176 7.04 11.32 17.14
N THR A 177 5.85 10.98 17.60
CA THR A 177 5.56 9.67 18.21
C THR A 177 4.55 8.92 17.40
N PHE A 178 4.51 7.60 17.54
CA PHE A 178 3.51 6.79 16.88
C PHE A 178 2.97 5.67 17.77
N GLU A 179 1.72 5.29 17.48
CA GLU A 179 1.02 4.20 18.14
C GLU A 179 0.23 3.37 17.12
N PHE A 180 0.07 2.09 17.41
CA PHE A 180 -0.78 1.20 16.61
C PHE A 180 -2.26 1.46 16.90
N ILE A 181 -3.08 1.48 15.85
CA ILE A 181 -4.52 1.74 15.93
C ILE A 181 -5.26 0.44 16.21
N ASN A 182 -5.92 0.37 17.36
CA ASN A 182 -6.67 -0.80 17.82
C ASN A 182 -8.08 -0.86 17.19
N GLN A 183 -8.15 -1.02 15.87
CA GLN A 183 -9.40 -1.19 15.11
C GLN A 183 -9.48 -2.58 14.50
N THR A 184 -10.68 -3.16 14.41
CA THR A 184 -10.89 -4.56 14.00
C THR A 184 -10.22 -4.92 12.68
N LYS A 185 -10.30 -4.06 11.66
CA LYS A 185 -9.66 -4.29 10.36
C LYS A 185 -8.14 -4.18 10.45
N SER A 186 -7.64 -3.16 11.14
CA SER A 186 -6.20 -2.95 11.37
C SER A 186 -5.58 -4.11 12.13
N ILE A 187 -6.22 -4.59 13.20
CA ILE A 187 -5.79 -5.76 13.98
C ILE A 187 -5.70 -6.98 13.08
N LYS A 188 -6.81 -7.34 12.40
CA LYS A 188 -6.87 -8.52 11.55
C LYS A 188 -5.77 -8.50 10.48
N TYR A 189 -5.65 -7.39 9.76
CA TYR A 189 -4.66 -7.24 8.70
C TYR A 189 -3.22 -7.34 9.24
N SER A 190 -2.98 -6.80 10.44
CA SER A 190 -1.67 -6.84 11.09
C SER A 190 -1.29 -8.22 11.62
N LEU A 191 -2.27 -9.03 12.04
CA LEU A 191 -2.04 -10.42 12.46
C LEU A 191 -1.87 -11.37 11.26
N ASP A 192 -2.47 -11.04 10.11
CA ASP A 192 -2.30 -11.82 8.87
C ASP A 192 -0.88 -11.68 8.29
N ILE A 193 -0.29 -10.48 8.35
CA ILE A 193 1.06 -10.19 7.81
C ILE A 193 1.94 -9.37 8.80
N PRO A 194 2.25 -9.92 9.99
CA PRO A 194 2.91 -9.17 11.05
C PRO A 194 4.35 -8.76 10.71
N HIS A 195 5.03 -9.52 9.85
CA HIS A 195 6.37 -9.21 9.38
C HIS A 195 6.44 -7.95 8.51
N ASP A 196 5.36 -7.59 7.83
CA ASP A 196 5.30 -6.41 6.96
C ASP A 196 4.70 -5.20 7.68
N ILE A 197 3.87 -5.42 8.70
CA ILE A 197 3.15 -4.35 9.40
C ILE A 197 3.74 -4.06 10.77
N LEU A 198 3.78 -5.07 11.66
CA LEU A 198 4.12 -4.86 13.07
C LEU A 198 5.63 -4.88 13.28
N PHE A 199 6.31 -5.94 12.88
CA PHE A 199 7.70 -6.19 13.26
C PHE A 199 8.72 -5.13 12.77
N PRO A 200 8.50 -4.42 11.65
CA PRO A 200 9.39 -3.32 11.25
C PRO A 200 9.48 -2.21 12.31
N VAL A 201 8.38 -1.94 13.02
CA VAL A 201 8.24 -0.73 13.86
C VAL A 201 7.77 -0.98 15.29
N CYS A 202 7.28 -2.18 15.60
CA CYS A 202 6.81 -2.57 16.92
C CYS A 202 7.67 -3.69 17.50
N GLU A 203 7.80 -3.67 18.83
CA GLU A 203 8.35 -4.73 19.66
C GLU A 203 7.22 -5.35 20.48
N GLN A 204 7.16 -6.68 20.52
CA GLN A 204 6.13 -7.41 21.26
C GLN A 204 6.63 -7.67 22.67
N ILE A 205 5.80 -7.36 23.67
CA ILE A 205 6.13 -7.62 25.08
C ILE A 205 5.87 -9.09 25.44
N GLU A 206 4.89 -9.70 24.76
CA GLU A 206 4.44 -11.08 24.98
C GLU A 206 4.63 -11.91 23.70
N ALA A 207 4.42 -13.22 23.80
CA ALA A 207 4.46 -14.10 22.64
C ALA A 207 3.41 -13.69 21.61
N PHE A 208 3.75 -13.83 20.32
CA PHE A 208 2.84 -13.55 19.22
C PHE A 208 1.55 -14.38 19.36
N ASN A 209 0.39 -13.71 19.33
CA ASN A 209 -0.92 -14.34 19.38
C ASN A 209 -1.73 -14.00 18.11
N GLN A 210 -1.89 -14.98 17.22
CA GLN A 210 -2.63 -14.81 15.97
C GLN A 210 -4.15 -14.67 16.17
N GLU A 211 -4.66 -15.10 17.33
CA GLU A 211 -6.09 -15.05 17.67
C GLU A 211 -6.46 -13.82 18.52
N ALA A 212 -5.52 -12.87 18.70
CA ALA A 212 -5.74 -11.66 19.47
C ALA A 212 -6.89 -10.83 18.90
N LYS A 213 -7.74 -10.32 19.79
CA LYS A 213 -8.86 -9.43 19.45
C LYS A 213 -8.47 -7.97 19.53
N ALA A 214 -7.38 -7.66 20.22
CA ALA A 214 -6.82 -6.33 20.34
C ALA A 214 -5.30 -6.35 20.29
N ILE A 215 -4.74 -5.25 19.79
CA ILE A 215 -3.31 -4.94 19.83
C ILE A 215 -3.20 -3.57 20.52
N ILE A 216 -2.67 -3.57 21.74
CA ILE A 216 -2.62 -2.39 22.60
C ILE A 216 -1.18 -1.88 22.63
N THR A 217 -1.00 -0.60 22.26
CA THR A 217 0.29 0.09 22.41
C THR A 217 0.49 0.43 23.89
N GLN A 218 1.46 -0.22 24.53
CA GLN A 218 1.85 0.03 25.92
C GLN A 218 2.87 1.17 26.02
N THR A 219 3.72 1.31 25.01
CA THR A 219 4.69 2.40 24.91
C THR A 219 4.71 2.88 23.47
N VAL A 220 4.47 4.19 23.28
CA VAL A 220 4.54 4.81 21.95
C VAL A 220 5.97 4.72 21.41
N GLY A 221 6.08 4.51 20.10
CA GLY A 221 7.37 4.59 19.43
C GLY A 221 7.74 6.04 19.12
N LYS A 222 9.02 6.27 18.80
CA LYS A 222 9.54 7.59 18.45
C LYS A 222 10.04 7.61 17.01
N LEU A 223 9.82 8.74 16.36
CA LEU A 223 10.18 9.02 14.98
C LEU A 223 11.06 10.25 14.90
N ILE A 224 11.99 10.23 13.94
CA ILE A 224 12.71 11.41 13.48
C ILE A 224 12.42 11.64 12.00
N LYS A 225 12.27 12.90 11.60
CA LYS A 225 12.06 13.28 10.20
C LYS A 225 13.37 13.20 9.42
N GLU A 226 13.39 12.46 8.33
CA GLU A 226 14.50 12.42 7.38
C GLU A 226 13.94 12.65 5.96
N ASN A 227 14.17 13.84 5.40
CA ASN A 227 13.71 14.21 4.06
C ASN A 227 12.19 13.93 3.87
N ASP A 228 11.86 12.91 3.09
CA ASP A 228 10.50 12.54 2.68
C ASP A 228 9.88 11.39 3.49
N TYR A 229 10.50 10.99 4.60
CA TYR A 229 9.93 9.99 5.49
C TYR A 229 10.21 10.26 6.98
N TRP A 230 9.35 9.70 7.82
CA TRP A 230 9.60 9.52 9.24
C TRP A 230 10.29 8.18 9.48
N LYS A 231 11.41 8.19 10.18
CA LYS A 231 12.18 7.00 10.52
C LYS A 231 11.99 6.63 11.98
N VAL A 232 11.75 5.35 12.24
CA VAL A 232 11.68 4.84 13.61
C VAL A 232 13.06 4.88 14.26
N ILE A 233 13.16 5.61 15.37
CA ILE A 233 14.33 5.63 16.26
C ILE A 233 14.10 4.75 17.49
N GLU A 234 12.85 4.64 17.96
CA GLU A 234 12.44 3.73 19.04
C GLU A 234 11.15 3.03 18.63
N LYS A 235 11.15 1.69 18.69
CA LYS A 235 9.97 0.90 18.35
C LYS A 235 8.87 1.06 19.39
N ALA A 236 7.62 1.05 18.95
CA ALA A 236 6.47 1.01 19.85
C ALA A 236 6.39 -0.37 20.53
N LYS A 237 6.05 -0.43 21.82
CA LYS A 237 5.84 -1.70 22.52
C LYS A 237 4.38 -2.05 22.53
N ILE A 238 4.06 -3.25 22.02
CA ILE A 238 2.68 -3.72 21.89
C ILE A 238 2.43 -4.98 22.72
N LYS A 239 1.17 -5.13 23.13
CA LYS A 239 0.61 -6.31 23.79
C LYS A 239 -0.60 -6.82 23.01
N TYR A 240 -0.75 -8.14 22.99
CA TYR A 240 -1.91 -8.83 22.44
C TYR A 240 -2.95 -9.10 23.54
N ASP A 241 -4.23 -8.90 23.24
CA ASP A 241 -5.36 -9.18 24.15
C ASP A 241 -6.48 -9.92 23.39
#